data_AF-A0A1Y5H2Z7-F1
#
_entry.id   AF-A0A1Y5H2Z7-F1
#
_cell.length_a   1.000
_cell.length_b   1.000
_cell.length_c   1.000
_cell.angle_alpha   90.00
_cell.angle_beta   90.00
_cell.angle_gamma   90.00
#
_symmetry.space_group_name_H-M   'P 1'
#
loop_
_entity.id
_entity.type
_entity.pdbx_description
1 polymer ?
#
loop_
_entity_poly.entity_id
_entity_poly.type
_entity_poly.pdbx_seq_one_letter_code
_entity_poly.pdbx_strand_id
1 'polypeptide(L)'
;MSHDDKTIITFRQDRPDPSGSAVQKPSPGGGFQRPKPGGRNAKAAAPTPMSQAPALQPTMGVPPLDSSRQSTPSVKNVTATTNQQSAGFQSTVYINPVVHCANDLIDRMAALRSESRSLGDGAILDPSLLKDDIVRQIRDFEYRCGQAGVDEESVLYSRYVLCTVIDEFATKTPWGGNGVWSSQSLLSQFHDETRGGEKFFQILDHLQTQPATYLNVLELMYVSLSFGFEGKYSLQNRGNVDIENLRDNLFHLMRLQRGEPERDLSPQWQGVSEKRHTLMKHVPVWVVSALAGVVLLVLYSGFSYQLNGSKDDVIASLSAPIQHYLPIKKDNDEVDAVIETPEPSVDTENELEK
;
A
#
# COMPACT_ATOMS: atom_id res chain seq x y z
N MET A 1 60.49 33.68 -43.39
CA MET A 1 60.11 32.64 -42.42
C MET A 1 58.95 31.89 -43.10
N SER A 2 59.17 30.83 -43.88
CA SER A 2 59.76 29.51 -43.54
C SER A 2 59.06 28.90 -42.31
N HIS A 3 58.47 27.71 -42.34
CA HIS A 3 58.44 26.66 -43.38
C HIS A 3 57.08 25.93 -43.46
N ASP A 4 56.82 25.34 -44.64
CA ASP A 4 56.31 23.97 -44.98
C ASP A 4 55.65 23.09 -43.87
N ASP A 5 54.76 22.12 -44.17
CA ASP A 5 54.78 21.22 -45.34
C ASP A 5 53.40 20.62 -45.77
N LYS A 6 53.44 19.84 -46.86
CA LYS A 6 52.39 19.26 -47.73
C LYS A 6 51.44 18.26 -47.01
N THR A 7 50.25 17.94 -47.54
CA THR A 7 50.10 16.94 -48.63
C THR A 7 48.73 17.02 -49.34
N ILE A 8 48.77 16.91 -50.67
CA ILE A 8 47.63 16.83 -51.61
C ILE A 8 47.48 15.38 -52.07
N ILE A 9 46.24 14.87 -52.16
CA ILE A 9 45.90 13.78 -53.10
C ILE A 9 44.58 14.12 -53.81
N THR A 10 44.65 14.27 -55.13
CA THR A 10 43.49 14.41 -56.04
C THR A 10 43.69 13.55 -57.28
N PHE A 11 42.81 12.58 -57.51
CA PHE A 11 42.61 11.87 -58.78
C PHE A 11 41.19 11.26 -58.74
N ARG A 12 40.46 11.08 -59.84
CA ARG A 12 40.35 11.79 -61.13
C ARG A 12 39.02 11.34 -61.72
N GLN A 13 38.25 12.24 -62.32
CA GLN A 13 36.96 11.93 -62.94
C GLN A 13 37.16 11.78 -64.45
N ASP A 14 36.83 10.62 -65.02
CA ASP A 14 36.84 10.42 -66.47
C ASP A 14 35.48 9.86 -66.95
N ARG A 15 34.85 10.61 -67.86
CA ARG A 15 33.77 10.20 -68.77
C ARG A 15 33.94 11.00 -70.06
N PRO A 16 33.99 10.34 -71.23
CA PRO A 16 33.03 10.61 -72.32
C PRO A 16 32.68 9.28 -73.07
N ASP A 17 31.76 9.16 -74.03
CA ASP A 17 30.60 9.95 -74.50
C ASP A 17 29.63 8.99 -75.26
N PRO A 18 28.41 9.41 -75.67
CA PRO A 18 27.43 8.54 -76.34
C PRO A 18 27.39 8.68 -77.87
N SER A 19 27.22 7.57 -78.60
CA SER A 19 26.62 7.53 -79.96
C SER A 19 26.24 6.10 -80.37
N GLY A 20 25.21 5.91 -81.20
CA GLY A 20 24.84 4.62 -81.80
C GLY A 20 23.34 4.38 -81.96
N SER A 21 22.81 4.60 -83.18
CA SER A 21 21.36 4.60 -83.50
C SER A 21 20.80 3.25 -83.98
N ALA A 22 19.58 2.90 -83.56
CA ALA A 22 18.53 2.17 -84.31
C ALA A 22 17.23 2.25 -83.48
N VAL A 23 16.06 2.76 -83.89
CA VAL A 23 15.29 2.67 -85.15
C VAL A 23 14.86 1.25 -85.52
N GLN A 24 13.69 0.81 -85.04
CA GLN A 24 12.51 0.63 -85.91
C GLN A 24 11.18 0.51 -85.13
N LYS A 25 10.04 0.53 -85.84
CA LYS A 25 8.67 0.77 -85.34
C LYS A 25 7.74 -0.43 -85.73
N PRO A 26 6.39 -0.41 -85.57
CA PRO A 26 5.65 -1.49 -84.89
C PRO A 26 4.71 -2.29 -85.84
N SER A 27 3.63 -2.89 -85.27
CA SER A 27 2.35 -3.32 -85.89
C SER A 27 2.09 -4.86 -85.88
N PRO A 28 0.89 -5.40 -86.23
CA PRO A 28 -0.25 -5.48 -85.30
C PRO A 28 -1.05 -6.80 -85.33
N GLY A 29 -2.14 -6.87 -84.54
CA GLY A 29 -3.24 -7.86 -84.68
C GLY A 29 -3.43 -8.72 -83.43
N GLY A 30 -4.64 -9.09 -83.01
CA GLY A 30 -5.98 -8.83 -83.55
C GLY A 30 -6.90 -10.01 -83.24
N GLY A 31 -8.03 -9.80 -82.56
CA GLY A 31 -8.93 -10.91 -82.19
C GLY A 31 -10.09 -10.51 -81.27
N PHE A 32 -11.28 -10.38 -81.84
CA PHE A 32 -12.55 -10.28 -81.11
C PHE A 32 -12.88 -11.57 -80.36
N GLN A 33 -13.59 -11.49 -79.23
CA GLN A 33 -14.96 -12.06 -79.12
C GLN A 33 -15.65 -11.81 -77.76
N ARG A 34 -16.97 -11.50 -77.85
CA ARG A 34 -18.02 -11.64 -76.83
C ARG A 34 -19.25 -12.18 -77.60
N PRO A 35 -20.15 -13.00 -77.04
CA PRO A 35 -21.22 -12.47 -76.18
C PRO A 35 -21.75 -13.42 -75.05
N LYS A 36 -22.80 -12.95 -74.35
CA LYS A 36 -23.70 -13.61 -73.35
C LYS A 36 -24.60 -14.69 -74.03
N PRO A 37 -25.46 -15.56 -73.39
CA PRO A 37 -26.29 -15.44 -72.16
C PRO A 37 -26.20 -16.68 -71.20
N GLY A 38 -27.05 -16.93 -70.17
CA GLY A 38 -28.10 -16.14 -69.48
C GLY A 38 -29.44 -16.87 -69.23
N GLY A 39 -29.80 -17.17 -67.97
CA GLY A 39 -31.02 -17.89 -67.52
C GLY A 39 -30.72 -18.79 -66.29
N ARG A 40 -31.64 -19.21 -65.41
CA ARG A 40 -33.13 -19.12 -65.40
C ARG A 40 -33.67 -19.27 -63.95
N ASN A 41 -34.91 -18.82 -63.70
CA ASN A 41 -35.60 -18.82 -62.39
C ASN A 41 -35.98 -20.20 -61.84
N ALA A 42 -36.18 -20.28 -60.51
CA ALA A 42 -37.10 -21.21 -59.84
C ALA A 42 -37.80 -20.50 -58.65
N LYS A 43 -38.95 -21.02 -58.19
CA LYS A 43 -39.98 -20.29 -57.42
C LYS A 43 -40.62 -21.19 -56.34
N ALA A 44 -41.16 -20.57 -55.28
CA ALA A 44 -41.96 -21.19 -54.18
C ALA A 44 -41.14 -22.02 -53.15
N ALA A 45 -41.60 -22.23 -51.90
CA ALA A 45 -42.90 -21.94 -51.28
C ALA A 45 -42.77 -21.59 -49.76
N ALA A 46 -43.79 -20.97 -49.19
CA ALA A 46 -44.11 -21.05 -47.75
C ALA A 46 -45.25 -22.09 -47.56
N PRO A 47 -45.38 -22.73 -46.38
CA PRO A 47 -46.41 -22.26 -45.45
C PRO A 47 -46.10 -22.44 -43.93
N THR A 48 -47.14 -22.15 -43.15
CA THR A 48 -47.36 -21.91 -41.69
C THR A 48 -47.17 -23.09 -40.70
N PRO A 49 -47.29 -22.85 -39.36
CA PRO A 49 -46.90 -23.78 -38.28
C PRO A 49 -48.07 -24.52 -37.57
N MET A 50 -47.71 -25.36 -36.56
CA MET A 50 -48.45 -25.81 -35.34
C MET A 50 -48.57 -27.34 -35.13
N SER A 51 -48.26 -27.83 -33.91
CA SER A 51 -49.15 -28.68 -33.06
C SER A 51 -48.50 -29.06 -31.71
N GLN A 52 -49.31 -29.42 -30.70
CA GLN A 52 -48.95 -29.60 -29.28
C GLN A 52 -49.28 -31.02 -28.72
N ALA A 53 -48.79 -31.29 -27.49
CA ALA A 53 -49.40 -32.13 -26.45
C ALA A 53 -49.29 -33.68 -26.59
N PRO A 54 -49.40 -34.49 -25.49
CA PRO A 54 -49.99 -34.18 -24.17
C PRO A 54 -49.15 -34.55 -22.92
N ALA A 55 -49.75 -34.35 -21.74
CA ALA A 55 -49.14 -34.45 -20.40
C ALA A 55 -49.60 -35.67 -19.57
N LEU A 56 -48.84 -36.02 -18.53
CA LEU A 56 -49.22 -36.95 -17.45
C LEU A 56 -48.67 -36.49 -16.07
N GLN A 57 -49.47 -36.70 -15.02
CA GLN A 57 -49.17 -36.66 -13.56
C GLN A 57 -49.94 -37.87 -12.92
N PRO A 58 -50.00 -38.13 -11.59
CA PRO A 58 -49.24 -37.64 -10.43
C PRO A 58 -48.83 -38.74 -9.37
N THR A 59 -48.12 -38.33 -8.31
CA THR A 59 -48.22 -38.73 -6.86
C THR A 59 -47.74 -40.07 -6.23
N MET A 60 -47.25 -39.92 -4.98
CA MET A 60 -47.09 -40.81 -3.80
C MET A 60 -46.07 -41.99 -3.74
N GLY A 61 -45.32 -42.04 -2.61
CA GLY A 61 -44.62 -43.22 -2.09
C GLY A 61 -43.51 -42.92 -1.05
N VAL A 62 -43.76 -43.18 0.25
CA VAL A 62 -42.80 -43.15 1.39
C VAL A 62 -43.01 -44.45 2.18
N PRO A 63 -41.99 -45.28 2.55
CA PRO A 63 -41.30 -45.21 3.87
C PRO A 63 -39.86 -45.86 3.89
N PRO A 64 -39.26 -46.29 5.03
CA PRO A 64 -38.71 -45.50 6.14
C PRO A 64 -37.25 -45.87 6.58
N LEU A 65 -36.76 -45.17 7.64
CA LEU A 65 -35.76 -45.50 8.71
C LEU A 65 -34.96 -46.84 8.66
N ASP A 66 -33.72 -46.98 9.16
CA ASP A 66 -32.93 -46.26 10.20
C ASP A 66 -31.40 -46.54 10.03
N SER A 67 -30.51 -45.74 10.64
CA SER A 67 -29.30 -46.16 11.40
C SER A 67 -28.16 -45.13 11.41
N SER A 68 -28.05 -44.39 12.53
CA SER A 68 -26.81 -43.93 13.18
C SER A 68 -25.70 -43.19 12.38
N ARG A 69 -25.39 -41.95 12.78
CA ARG A 69 -23.98 -41.50 12.90
C ARG A 69 -23.78 -40.44 13.98
N GLN A 70 -22.65 -40.59 14.66
CA GLN A 70 -22.25 -39.97 15.92
C GLN A 70 -22.14 -38.43 15.89
N SER A 71 -22.32 -37.86 17.07
CA SER A 71 -21.99 -36.47 17.40
C SER A 71 -20.47 -36.24 17.46
N THR A 72 -20.01 -35.11 16.90
CA THR A 72 -18.68 -34.54 17.08
C THR A 72 -18.82 -33.03 17.39
N PRO A 73 -17.83 -32.39 18.05
CA PRO A 73 -18.10 -31.20 18.85
C PRO A 73 -18.25 -29.91 18.03
N SER A 74 -19.17 -29.05 18.48
CA SER A 74 -19.34 -27.69 17.98
C SER A 74 -18.14 -26.83 18.33
N VAL A 75 -17.30 -26.53 17.33
CA VAL A 75 -16.29 -25.48 17.44
C VAL A 75 -17.02 -24.14 17.35
N LYS A 76 -17.07 -23.43 18.49
CA LYS A 76 -17.53 -22.05 18.53
C LYS A 76 -16.51 -21.17 17.79
N ASN A 77 -16.76 -20.90 16.51
CA ASN A 77 -16.09 -19.81 15.81
C ASN A 77 -16.51 -18.51 16.50
N VAL A 78 -15.62 -17.99 17.36
CA VAL A 78 -15.79 -16.67 17.95
C VAL A 78 -15.65 -15.66 16.82
N THR A 79 -16.79 -15.11 16.38
CA THR A 79 -16.80 -13.94 15.51
C THR A 79 -16.19 -12.79 16.28
N ALA A 80 -14.90 -12.56 16.08
CA ALA A 80 -14.23 -11.36 16.55
C ALA A 80 -14.73 -10.19 15.70
N THR A 81 -15.86 -9.60 16.10
CA THR A 81 -16.33 -8.31 15.60
C THR A 81 -15.39 -7.22 16.10
N THR A 82 -14.20 -7.17 15.50
CA THR A 82 -13.25 -6.08 15.67
C THR A 82 -13.79 -4.89 14.88
N ASN A 83 -14.73 -4.16 15.48
CA ASN A 83 -15.05 -2.79 15.08
C ASN A 83 -13.87 -1.89 15.42
N GLN A 84 -12.76 -2.06 14.68
CA GLN A 84 -11.73 -1.04 14.57
C GLN A 84 -12.25 0.07 13.66
N GLN A 85 -13.05 0.96 14.26
CA GLN A 85 -12.96 2.38 13.90
C GLN A 85 -11.60 2.90 14.38
N SER A 86 -10.53 2.40 13.75
CA SER A 86 -9.26 3.08 13.73
C SER A 86 -9.53 4.39 12.98
N ALA A 87 -9.42 5.51 13.70
CA ALA A 87 -9.17 6.79 13.07
C ALA A 87 -7.78 6.71 12.42
N GLY A 88 -7.75 6.08 11.24
CA GLY A 88 -6.54 5.74 10.53
C GLY A 88 -5.78 7.01 10.21
N PHE A 89 -4.54 7.08 10.68
CA PHE A 89 -3.56 8.01 10.14
C PHE A 89 -3.47 7.73 8.64
N GLN A 90 -4.08 8.60 7.83
CA GLN A 90 -4.05 8.51 6.38
C GLN A 90 -2.58 8.57 5.98
N SER A 91 -2.03 7.47 5.46
CA SER A 91 -0.71 7.50 4.85
C SER A 91 -0.75 8.54 3.73
N THR A 92 0.04 9.61 3.85
CA THR A 92 0.18 10.66 2.83
C THR A 92 0.89 10.18 1.56
N VAL A 93 1.20 8.88 1.48
CA VAL A 93 1.63 8.21 0.26
C VAL A 93 0.50 8.29 -0.76
N TYR A 94 0.64 9.21 -1.71
CA TYR A 94 -0.20 9.24 -2.90
C TYR A 94 0.01 7.93 -3.67
N ILE A 95 -0.97 7.04 -3.56
CA ILE A 95 -1.06 5.80 -4.33
C ILE A 95 -2.02 6.07 -5.48
N ASN A 96 -1.51 6.00 -6.71
CA ASN A 96 -2.34 6.13 -7.91
C ASN A 96 -3.40 5.01 -7.95
N PRO A 97 -4.70 5.34 -8.03
CA PRO A 97 -5.77 4.36 -7.97
C PRO A 97 -5.76 3.39 -9.15
N VAL A 98 -5.37 3.83 -10.35
CA VAL A 98 -5.26 2.99 -11.55
C VAL A 98 -4.15 1.96 -11.39
N VAL A 99 -2.96 2.39 -10.98
CA VAL A 99 -1.82 1.49 -10.75
C VAL A 99 -2.10 0.51 -9.61
N HIS A 100 -2.75 0.96 -8.53
CA HIS A 100 -3.18 0.08 -7.43
C HIS A 100 -4.21 -0.97 -7.87
N CYS A 101 -5.20 -0.58 -8.68
CA CYS A 101 -6.16 -1.54 -9.24
C CYS A 101 -5.51 -2.52 -10.23
N ALA A 102 -4.40 -2.12 -10.87
CA ALA A 102 -3.66 -2.95 -11.82
C ALA A 102 -2.61 -3.88 -11.18
N ASN A 103 -2.47 -3.90 -9.84
CA ASN A 103 -1.34 -4.56 -9.17
C ASN A 103 -1.17 -6.05 -9.56
N ASP A 104 -2.25 -6.84 -9.58
CA ASP A 104 -2.15 -8.28 -9.92
C ASP A 104 -1.72 -8.50 -11.38
N LEU A 105 -2.13 -7.61 -12.28
CA LEU A 105 -1.72 -7.63 -13.69
C LEU A 105 -0.26 -7.20 -13.84
N ILE A 106 0.23 -6.27 -13.01
CA ILE A 106 1.65 -5.88 -12.95
C ILE A 106 2.50 -7.04 -12.41
N ASP A 107 2.02 -7.77 -11.41
CA ASP A 107 2.68 -9.00 -10.92
C ASP A 107 2.72 -10.10 -12.01
N ARG A 108 1.64 -10.25 -12.80
CA ARG A 108 1.62 -11.13 -13.99
C ARG A 108 2.59 -10.66 -15.08
N MET A 109 2.73 -9.36 -15.34
CA MET A 109 3.74 -8.82 -16.26
C MET A 109 5.17 -9.14 -15.79
N ALA A 110 5.43 -8.98 -14.48
CA ALA A 110 6.73 -9.30 -13.89
C ALA A 110 7.06 -10.79 -14.02
N ALA A 111 6.08 -11.67 -13.77
CA ALA A 111 6.23 -13.11 -13.97
C ALA A 111 6.56 -13.46 -15.44
N LEU A 112 5.77 -12.97 -16.41
CA LEU A 112 6.02 -13.18 -17.85
C LEU A 112 7.41 -12.67 -18.28
N ARG A 113 7.87 -11.54 -17.75
CA ARG A 113 9.21 -10.99 -18.03
C ARG A 113 10.35 -11.80 -17.39
N SER A 114 10.08 -12.50 -16.29
CA SER A 114 11.04 -13.45 -15.70
C SER A 114 11.12 -14.74 -16.54
N GLU A 115 9.99 -15.21 -17.04
CA GLU A 115 9.87 -16.42 -17.85
C GLU A 115 10.50 -16.25 -19.24
N SER A 116 10.32 -15.11 -19.91
CA SER A 116 10.97 -14.81 -21.20
C SER A 116 12.51 -14.77 -21.14
N ARG A 117 13.09 -14.65 -19.94
CA ARG A 117 14.54 -14.75 -19.69
C ARG A 117 14.99 -16.15 -19.26
N SER A 118 14.06 -17.00 -18.81
CA SER A 118 14.35 -18.36 -18.35
C SER A 118 14.40 -19.32 -19.54
N LEU A 119 15.60 -19.49 -20.09
CA LEU A 119 15.79 -20.04 -21.43
C LEU A 119 15.67 -21.59 -21.55
N GLY A 120 15.10 -22.33 -20.59
CA GLY A 120 15.21 -23.79 -20.69
C GLY A 120 14.46 -24.80 -19.81
N ASP A 121 13.76 -24.47 -18.71
CA ASP A 121 13.15 -25.55 -17.88
C ASP A 121 11.95 -25.13 -16.98
N GLY A 122 11.32 -23.99 -17.26
CA GLY A 122 10.33 -23.38 -16.37
C GLY A 122 8.87 -23.78 -16.65
N ALA A 123 8.41 -24.88 -16.06
CA ALA A 123 7.00 -25.29 -15.88
C ALA A 123 6.09 -25.42 -17.12
N ILE A 124 5.32 -26.52 -17.18
CA ILE A 124 4.22 -26.70 -18.14
C ILE A 124 3.05 -25.82 -17.66
N LEU A 125 3.07 -24.54 -18.02
CA LEU A 125 1.97 -23.61 -17.83
C LEU A 125 1.07 -23.66 -19.07
N ASP A 126 -0.15 -24.19 -18.95
CA ASP A 126 -1.12 -24.20 -20.06
C ASP A 126 -1.46 -22.76 -20.48
N PRO A 127 -1.07 -22.29 -21.68
CA PRO A 127 -1.22 -20.87 -22.05
C PRO A 127 -2.69 -20.43 -22.15
N SER A 128 -3.61 -21.37 -22.36
CA SER A 128 -5.06 -21.15 -22.29
C SER A 128 -5.52 -20.80 -20.87
N LEU A 129 -5.10 -21.56 -19.85
CA LEU A 129 -5.49 -21.32 -18.46
C LEU A 129 -4.91 -20.00 -17.93
N LEU A 130 -3.66 -19.69 -18.30
CA LEU A 130 -3.05 -18.39 -17.99
C LEU A 130 -3.84 -17.25 -18.65
N LYS A 131 -4.22 -17.39 -19.93
CA LYS A 131 -5.00 -16.37 -20.63
C LYS A 131 -6.36 -16.17 -19.94
N ASP A 132 -7.08 -17.24 -19.63
CA ASP A 132 -8.38 -17.17 -18.94
C ASP A 132 -8.28 -16.52 -17.54
N ASP A 133 -7.19 -16.75 -16.80
CA ASP A 133 -6.88 -16.07 -15.53
C ASP A 133 -6.67 -14.56 -15.75
N ILE A 134 -5.86 -14.16 -16.73
CA ILE A 134 -5.62 -12.75 -17.05
C ILE A 134 -6.89 -12.05 -17.54
N VAL A 135 -7.75 -12.72 -18.33
CA VAL A 135 -9.05 -12.18 -18.75
C VAL A 135 -9.96 -11.90 -17.55
N ARG A 136 -9.92 -12.72 -16.49
CA ARG A 136 -10.64 -12.44 -15.24
C ARG A 136 -10.03 -11.25 -14.51
N GLN A 137 -8.70 -11.23 -14.35
CA GLN A 137 -8.01 -10.13 -13.68
C GLN A 137 -8.21 -8.76 -14.36
N ILE A 138 -8.36 -8.71 -15.70
CA ILE A 138 -8.71 -7.48 -16.42
C ILE A 138 -10.12 -7.00 -16.05
N ARG A 139 -11.10 -7.90 -15.90
CA ARG A 139 -12.46 -7.54 -15.45
C ARG A 139 -12.48 -7.12 -13.99
N ASP A 140 -11.70 -7.78 -13.14
CA ASP A 140 -11.52 -7.42 -11.74
C ASP A 140 -10.78 -6.08 -11.57
N PHE A 141 -9.88 -5.74 -12.50
CA PHE A 141 -9.27 -4.41 -12.63
C PHE A 141 -10.32 -3.34 -12.96
N GLU A 142 -11.16 -3.55 -13.99
CA GLU A 142 -12.23 -2.61 -14.36
C GLU A 142 -13.20 -2.38 -13.19
N TYR A 143 -13.63 -3.47 -12.53
CA TYR A 143 -14.52 -3.42 -11.37
C TYR A 143 -13.91 -2.69 -10.16
N ARG A 144 -12.60 -2.85 -9.90
CA ARG A 144 -11.90 -2.11 -8.84
C ARG A 144 -11.74 -0.63 -9.18
N CYS A 145 -11.38 -0.29 -10.41
CA CYS A 145 -11.29 1.09 -10.86
C CYS A 145 -12.63 1.82 -10.73
N GLY A 146 -13.75 1.19 -11.11
CA GLY A 146 -15.09 1.74 -10.95
C GLY A 146 -15.45 2.00 -9.47
N GLN A 147 -15.12 1.06 -8.57
CA GLN A 147 -15.30 1.26 -7.12
C GLN A 147 -14.38 2.35 -6.53
N ALA A 148 -13.19 2.54 -7.10
CA ALA A 148 -12.25 3.59 -6.72
C ALA A 148 -12.62 4.98 -7.27
N GLY A 149 -13.71 5.10 -8.04
CA GLY A 149 -14.14 6.37 -8.64
C GLY A 149 -13.25 6.86 -9.78
N VAL A 150 -12.52 5.95 -10.44
CA VAL A 150 -11.75 6.27 -11.65
C VAL A 150 -12.73 6.49 -12.81
N ASP A 151 -12.49 7.54 -13.59
CA ASP A 151 -13.26 7.86 -14.78
C ASP A 151 -13.24 6.74 -15.84
N GLU A 152 -14.37 6.50 -16.51
CA GLU A 152 -14.57 5.40 -17.46
C GLU A 152 -13.61 5.46 -18.66
N GLU A 153 -13.31 6.66 -19.17
CA GLU A 153 -12.36 6.85 -20.27
C GLU A 153 -10.94 6.47 -19.82
N SER A 154 -10.57 6.86 -18.60
CA SER A 154 -9.30 6.46 -17.97
C SER A 154 -9.21 4.94 -17.75
N VAL A 155 -10.30 4.27 -17.40
CA VAL A 155 -10.36 2.80 -17.31
C VAL A 155 -10.17 2.15 -18.68
N LEU A 156 -10.84 2.67 -19.72
CA LEU A 156 -10.75 2.15 -21.09
C LEU A 156 -9.33 2.28 -21.66
N TYR A 157 -8.68 3.43 -21.49
CA TYR A 157 -7.27 3.61 -21.87
C TYR A 157 -6.34 2.67 -21.09
N SER A 158 -6.57 2.52 -19.78
CA SER A 158 -5.76 1.64 -18.94
C SER A 158 -5.91 0.17 -19.34
N ARG A 159 -7.13 -0.30 -19.64
CA ARG A 159 -7.34 -1.66 -20.18
C ARG A 159 -6.63 -1.86 -21.51
N TYR A 160 -6.67 -0.89 -22.41
CA TYR A 160 -5.95 -0.95 -23.69
C TYR A 160 -4.44 -1.12 -23.48
N VAL A 161 -3.87 -0.32 -22.58
CA VAL A 161 -2.46 -0.36 -22.18
C VAL A 161 -2.11 -1.74 -21.61
N LEU A 162 -2.86 -2.22 -20.63
CA LEU A 162 -2.62 -3.51 -19.97
C LEU A 162 -2.68 -4.67 -20.98
N CYS A 163 -3.70 -4.73 -21.83
CA CYS A 163 -3.82 -5.75 -22.88
C CYS A 163 -2.62 -5.72 -23.84
N THR A 164 -2.24 -4.53 -24.31
CA THR A 164 -1.12 -4.36 -25.27
C THR A 164 0.22 -4.80 -24.68
N VAL A 165 0.48 -4.45 -23.42
CA VAL A 165 1.76 -4.73 -22.73
C VAL A 165 1.88 -6.22 -22.39
N ILE A 166 0.80 -6.83 -21.88
CA ILE A 166 0.78 -8.27 -21.59
C ILE A 166 0.90 -9.08 -22.89
N ASP A 167 0.23 -8.67 -23.98
CA ASP A 167 0.36 -9.32 -25.29
C ASP A 167 1.82 -9.30 -25.80
N GLU A 168 2.54 -8.18 -25.64
CA GLU A 168 3.96 -8.12 -26.03
C GLU A 168 4.83 -9.03 -25.14
N PHE A 169 4.64 -9.02 -23.82
CA PHE A 169 5.44 -9.85 -22.93
C PHE A 169 5.16 -11.35 -23.13
N ALA A 170 3.90 -11.73 -23.38
CA ALA A 170 3.53 -13.10 -23.72
C ALA A 170 4.17 -13.55 -25.04
N THR A 171 4.17 -12.73 -26.10
CA THR A 171 4.83 -13.08 -27.38
C THR A 171 6.35 -13.20 -27.28
N LYS A 172 6.98 -12.60 -26.25
CA LYS A 172 8.41 -12.74 -25.91
C LYS A 172 8.74 -14.03 -25.12
N THR A 173 7.75 -14.84 -24.71
CA THR A 173 7.98 -16.15 -24.04
C THR A 173 8.22 -17.29 -25.05
N PRO A 174 8.83 -18.42 -24.63
CA PRO A 174 9.06 -19.57 -25.52
C PRO A 174 7.77 -20.19 -26.12
N TRP A 175 6.63 -20.09 -25.44
CA TRP A 175 5.35 -20.65 -25.87
C TRP A 175 4.45 -19.65 -26.61
N GLY A 176 4.72 -18.33 -26.51
CA GLY A 176 3.84 -17.28 -27.03
C GLY A 176 3.70 -17.25 -28.56
N GLY A 177 4.78 -17.52 -29.30
CA GLY A 177 4.81 -17.37 -30.75
C GLY A 177 3.91 -18.33 -31.54
N ASN A 178 3.76 -19.58 -31.07
CA ASN A 178 3.07 -20.66 -31.79
C ASN A 178 1.81 -21.18 -31.08
N GLY A 179 1.38 -20.52 -30.00
CA GLY A 179 0.33 -21.01 -29.10
C GLY A 179 -1.01 -20.26 -29.20
N VAL A 180 -1.85 -20.46 -28.17
CA VAL A 180 -3.16 -19.79 -28.01
C VAL A 180 -3.06 -18.26 -28.05
N TRP A 181 -1.88 -17.71 -27.73
CA TRP A 181 -1.65 -16.28 -27.70
C TRP A 181 -1.50 -15.64 -29.08
N SER A 182 -0.93 -16.35 -30.06
CA SER A 182 -0.76 -15.84 -31.43
C SER A 182 -2.00 -16.03 -32.30
N SER A 183 -2.92 -16.93 -31.95
CA SER A 183 -4.19 -17.11 -32.66
C SER A 183 -5.26 -16.08 -32.26
N GLN A 184 -5.28 -15.67 -30.99
CA GLN A 184 -6.12 -14.57 -30.50
C GLN A 184 -5.41 -13.90 -29.31
N SER A 185 -5.03 -12.63 -29.45
CA SER A 185 -4.42 -11.86 -28.36
C SER A 185 -5.47 -11.32 -27.38
N LEU A 186 -5.06 -10.77 -26.23
CA LEU A 186 -5.97 -10.07 -25.31
C LEU A 186 -6.55 -8.82 -25.97
N LEU A 187 -5.71 -8.04 -26.64
CA LEU A 187 -6.13 -6.84 -27.37
C LEU A 187 -7.19 -7.16 -28.44
N SER A 188 -7.03 -8.28 -29.16
CA SER A 188 -8.02 -8.74 -30.14
C SER A 188 -9.33 -9.18 -29.49
N GLN A 189 -9.33 -9.64 -28.24
CA GLN A 189 -10.55 -10.06 -27.53
C GLN A 189 -11.28 -8.88 -26.88
N PHE A 190 -10.55 -7.86 -26.43
CA PHE A 190 -11.08 -6.73 -25.66
C PHE A 190 -11.30 -5.44 -26.46
N HIS A 191 -10.65 -5.31 -27.63
CA HIS A 191 -10.68 -4.10 -28.46
C HIS A 191 -10.76 -4.38 -29.97
N ASP A 192 -10.93 -5.64 -30.39
CA ASP A 192 -10.96 -6.06 -31.82
C ASP A 192 -9.73 -5.62 -32.64
N GLU A 193 -8.59 -5.40 -31.98
CA GLU A 193 -7.36 -4.87 -32.57
C GLU A 193 -6.17 -5.84 -32.44
N THR A 194 -5.32 -5.89 -33.47
CA THR A 194 -4.17 -6.82 -33.55
C THR A 194 -2.80 -6.13 -33.54
N ARG A 195 -2.75 -4.79 -33.46
CA ARG A 195 -1.51 -3.98 -33.58
C ARG A 195 -1.40 -2.86 -32.54
N GLY A 196 -1.52 -3.19 -31.26
CA GLY A 196 -1.51 -2.18 -30.18
C GLY A 196 -0.19 -1.44 -29.97
N GLY A 197 0.94 -2.04 -30.35
CA GLY A 197 2.28 -1.45 -30.14
C GLY A 197 2.52 -0.09 -30.80
N GLU A 198 1.70 0.33 -31.76
CA GLU A 198 1.72 1.68 -32.34
C GLU A 198 0.70 2.61 -31.67
N LYS A 199 -0.55 2.14 -31.51
CA LYS A 199 -1.66 2.91 -30.93
C LYS A 199 -1.44 3.22 -29.45
N PHE A 200 -0.69 2.40 -28.70
CA PHE A 200 -0.20 2.74 -27.36
C PHE A 200 0.45 4.13 -27.34
N PHE A 201 1.33 4.43 -28.31
CA PHE A 201 2.01 5.72 -28.36
C PHE A 201 1.11 6.84 -28.90
N GLN A 202 0.16 6.53 -29.79
CA GLN A 202 -0.85 7.50 -30.21
C GLN A 202 -1.76 7.93 -29.04
N ILE A 203 -2.13 6.98 -28.17
CA ILE A 203 -2.82 7.24 -26.90
C ILE A 203 -1.90 8.06 -25.99
N LEU A 204 -0.63 7.69 -25.83
CA LEU A 204 0.31 8.43 -25.00
C LEU A 204 0.45 9.90 -25.43
N ASP A 205 0.60 10.16 -26.73
CA ASP A 205 0.67 11.50 -27.31
C ASP A 205 -0.63 12.28 -27.07
N HIS A 206 -1.79 11.62 -27.14
CA HIS A 206 -3.08 12.22 -26.82
C HIS A 206 -3.22 12.58 -25.32
N LEU A 207 -2.93 11.65 -24.40
CA LEU A 207 -3.07 11.86 -22.96
C LEU A 207 -2.11 12.93 -22.43
N GLN A 208 -0.92 13.07 -23.03
CA GLN A 208 0.03 14.14 -22.73
C GLN A 208 -0.51 15.55 -23.04
N THR A 209 -1.57 15.70 -23.86
CA THR A 209 -2.21 17.01 -24.09
C THR A 209 -3.01 17.50 -22.88
N GLN A 210 -3.46 16.58 -22.02
CA GLN A 210 -4.26 16.87 -20.82
C GLN A 210 -3.71 16.11 -19.60
N PRO A 211 -2.46 16.41 -19.19
CA PRO A 211 -1.72 15.58 -18.25
C PRO A 211 -2.27 15.66 -16.81
N ALA A 212 -3.00 16.71 -16.47
CA ALA A 212 -3.69 16.83 -15.18
C ALA A 212 -4.87 15.85 -15.05
N THR A 213 -5.61 15.63 -16.15
CA THR A 213 -6.76 14.71 -16.21
C THR A 213 -6.29 13.25 -16.18
N TYR A 214 -5.31 12.93 -17.01
CA TYR A 214 -4.89 11.54 -17.26
C TYR A 214 -3.61 11.13 -16.52
N LEU A 215 -3.20 11.87 -15.48
CA LEU A 215 -1.99 11.60 -14.68
C LEU A 215 -1.90 10.13 -14.27
N ASN A 216 -3.02 9.58 -13.79
CA ASN A 216 -3.11 8.19 -13.33
C ASN A 216 -2.81 7.16 -14.44
N VAL A 217 -3.23 7.44 -15.67
CA VAL A 217 -3.00 6.56 -16.83
C VAL A 217 -1.60 6.75 -17.38
N LEU A 218 -1.10 7.99 -17.42
CA LEU A 218 0.28 8.31 -17.84
C LEU A 218 1.32 7.62 -16.94
N GLU A 219 1.07 7.53 -15.64
CA GLU A 219 1.93 6.79 -14.72
C GLU A 219 1.87 5.27 -14.92
N LEU A 220 0.69 4.70 -15.22
CA LEU A 220 0.59 3.29 -15.62
C LEU A 220 1.43 3.03 -16.89
N MET A 221 1.35 3.91 -17.89
CA MET A 221 2.15 3.81 -19.12
C MET A 221 3.66 3.96 -18.85
N TYR A 222 4.06 4.87 -17.95
CA TYR A 222 5.44 4.98 -17.47
C TYR A 222 5.92 3.70 -16.78
N VAL A 223 5.08 3.07 -15.95
CA VAL A 223 5.37 1.78 -15.32
C VAL A 223 5.54 0.71 -16.39
N SER A 224 4.65 0.62 -17.39
CA SER A 224 4.78 -0.32 -18.51
C SER A 224 6.09 -0.15 -19.31
N LEU A 225 6.50 1.08 -19.60
CA LEU A 225 7.79 1.38 -20.25
C LEU A 225 8.98 0.98 -19.35
N SER A 226 8.88 1.21 -18.03
CA SER A 226 9.89 0.76 -17.06
C SER A 226 9.98 -0.77 -16.96
N PHE A 227 8.85 -1.47 -17.16
CA PHE A 227 8.80 -2.92 -17.35
C PHE A 227 9.34 -3.38 -18.71
N GLY A 228 9.84 -2.49 -19.56
CA GLY A 228 10.50 -2.83 -20.83
C GLY A 228 9.53 -3.18 -21.96
N PHE A 229 8.34 -2.58 -21.96
CA PHE A 229 7.49 -2.51 -23.14
C PHE A 229 8.16 -1.66 -24.23
N GLU A 230 8.19 -2.15 -25.47
CA GLU A 230 8.86 -1.49 -26.60
C GLU A 230 7.90 -1.06 -27.71
N GLY A 231 6.85 -1.84 -27.98
CA GLY A 231 5.89 -1.63 -29.05
C GLY A 231 6.55 -1.32 -30.39
N LYS A 232 6.12 -0.23 -31.04
CA LYS A 232 6.64 0.23 -32.34
C LYS A 232 8.16 0.47 -32.37
N TYR A 233 8.81 0.68 -31.22
CA TYR A 233 10.24 0.97 -31.14
C TYR A 233 11.12 -0.29 -31.16
N SER A 234 10.57 -1.48 -30.91
CA SER A 234 11.31 -2.75 -30.98
C SER A 234 11.95 -3.01 -32.36
N LEU A 235 11.33 -2.47 -33.43
CA LEU A 235 11.79 -2.56 -34.82
C LEU A 235 12.60 -1.34 -35.30
N GLN A 236 12.79 -0.32 -34.47
CA GLN A 236 13.43 0.94 -34.88
C GLN A 236 14.91 0.98 -34.51
N ASN A 237 15.73 1.51 -35.41
CA ASN A 237 17.15 1.71 -35.13
C ASN A 237 17.32 2.75 -34.00
N ARG A 238 17.96 2.36 -32.90
CA ARG A 238 18.06 3.11 -31.63
C ARG A 238 16.74 3.31 -30.86
N GLY A 239 15.69 2.51 -31.13
CA GLY A 239 14.40 2.63 -30.43
C GLY A 239 14.49 2.53 -28.90
N ASN A 240 15.52 1.88 -28.35
CA ASN A 240 15.82 1.88 -26.92
C ASN A 240 16.19 3.26 -26.35
N VAL A 241 16.88 4.10 -27.14
CA VAL A 241 17.22 5.49 -26.77
C VAL A 241 15.97 6.36 -26.82
N ASP A 242 15.10 6.13 -27.80
CA ASP A 242 13.83 6.86 -27.92
C ASP A 242 12.86 6.53 -26.78
N ILE A 243 12.79 5.26 -26.34
CA ILE A 243 12.05 4.84 -25.14
C ILE A 243 12.60 5.51 -23.87
N GLU A 244 13.92 5.57 -23.71
CA GLU A 244 14.54 6.20 -22.53
C GLU A 244 14.22 7.70 -22.47
N ASN A 245 14.41 8.42 -23.58
CA ASN A 245 14.04 9.83 -23.71
C ASN A 245 12.54 10.06 -23.43
N LEU A 246 11.67 9.19 -23.93
CA LEU A 246 10.23 9.25 -23.69
C LEU A 246 9.89 9.02 -22.21
N ARG A 247 10.56 8.07 -21.55
CA ARG A 247 10.37 7.78 -20.12
C ARG A 247 10.80 8.97 -19.26
N ASP A 248 11.92 9.60 -19.57
CA ASP A 248 12.40 10.79 -18.85
C ASP A 248 11.48 12.01 -19.07
N ASN A 249 10.99 12.23 -20.29
CA ASN A 249 9.99 13.26 -20.58
C ASN A 249 8.69 13.04 -19.80
N LEU A 250 8.17 11.81 -19.75
CA LEU A 250 6.99 11.47 -18.94
C LEU A 250 7.24 11.69 -17.44
N PHE A 251 8.42 11.32 -16.93
CA PHE A 251 8.79 11.54 -15.53
C PHE A 251 8.79 13.04 -15.19
N HIS A 252 9.39 13.87 -16.03
CA HIS A 252 9.40 15.32 -15.85
C HIS A 252 7.98 15.92 -15.91
N LEU A 253 7.14 15.46 -16.84
CA LEU A 253 5.75 15.88 -16.96
C LEU A 253 4.93 15.50 -15.71
N MET A 254 5.02 14.26 -15.23
CA MET A 254 4.31 13.82 -14.03
C MET A 254 4.78 14.57 -12.78
N ARG A 255 6.10 14.81 -12.65
CA ARG A 255 6.65 15.61 -11.55
C ARG A 255 6.16 17.05 -11.60
N LEU A 256 6.05 17.66 -12.77
CA LEU A 256 5.50 19.02 -12.92
C LEU A 256 4.03 19.08 -12.48
N GLN A 257 3.22 18.05 -12.76
CA GLN A 257 1.81 17.99 -12.34
C GLN A 257 1.64 17.73 -10.84
N ARG A 258 2.52 16.93 -10.20
CA ARG A 258 2.46 16.69 -8.74
C ARG A 258 3.05 17.82 -7.89
N GLY A 259 3.89 18.68 -8.47
CA GLY A 259 4.57 19.76 -7.76
C GLY A 259 5.90 19.32 -7.10
N GLU A 260 6.43 20.17 -6.22
CA GLU A 260 7.63 19.83 -5.45
C GLU A 260 7.33 18.66 -4.49
N PRO A 261 8.12 17.56 -4.54
CA PRO A 261 7.97 16.47 -3.59
C PRO A 261 8.35 16.95 -2.18
N GLU A 262 7.71 16.40 -1.15
CA GLU A 262 8.16 16.58 0.23
C GLU A 262 9.64 16.17 0.32
N ARG A 263 10.50 17.08 0.79
CA ARG A 263 11.96 16.88 0.80
C ARG A 263 12.44 15.95 1.91
N ASP A 264 11.50 15.45 2.70
CA ASP A 264 11.74 14.53 3.81
C ASP A 264 11.86 13.09 3.29
N LEU A 265 12.94 12.41 3.68
CA LEU A 265 13.29 11.08 3.15
C LEU A 265 12.32 9.95 3.54
N SER A 266 11.33 10.21 4.39
CA SER A 266 10.11 9.40 4.47
C SER A 266 8.91 10.24 4.95
N PRO A 267 7.69 10.01 4.44
CA PRO A 267 6.47 10.72 4.89
C PRO A 267 6.10 10.46 6.36
N GLN A 268 6.77 9.50 7.01
CA GLN A 268 6.54 9.07 8.40
C GLN A 268 7.86 9.11 9.20
N TRP A 269 8.78 10.03 8.88
CA TRP A 269 10.06 10.16 9.59
C TRP A 269 9.89 10.43 11.09
N GLN A 270 8.78 11.05 11.47
CA GLN A 270 8.27 11.06 12.82
C GLN A 270 7.68 9.68 13.14
N GLY A 271 8.56 8.77 13.55
CA GLY A 271 8.17 7.43 13.99
C GLY A 271 7.04 7.49 15.01
N VAL A 272 6.13 6.51 14.93
CA VAL A 272 4.88 6.44 15.69
C VAL A 272 5.08 6.98 17.11
N SER A 273 4.44 8.11 17.40
CA SER A 273 4.44 8.66 18.76
C SER A 273 3.74 7.66 19.66
N GLU A 274 4.53 6.81 20.31
CA GLU A 274 4.03 6.01 21.42
C GLU A 274 3.47 7.00 22.43
N LYS A 275 2.14 7.02 22.56
CA LYS A 275 1.45 7.52 23.74
C LYS A 275 1.76 6.59 24.92
N ARG A 276 3.04 6.44 25.27
CA ARG A 276 3.45 6.01 26.61
C ARG A 276 2.74 6.96 27.55
N HIS A 277 1.92 6.40 28.44
CA HIS A 277 1.12 7.18 29.37
C HIS A 277 2.01 8.11 30.22
N THR A 278 2.15 9.36 29.78
CA THR A 278 3.04 10.37 30.39
C THR A 278 2.53 10.89 31.73
N LEU A 279 1.43 10.31 32.25
CA LEU A 279 0.87 10.56 33.57
C LEU A 279 1.85 10.21 34.70
N MET A 280 2.73 9.23 34.52
CA MET A 280 3.83 8.96 35.48
C MET A 280 5.05 9.86 35.32
N LYS A 281 5.11 10.72 34.29
CA LYS A 281 6.26 11.61 34.04
C LYS A 281 6.11 13.01 34.66
N HIS A 282 4.98 13.28 35.33
CA HIS A 282 4.61 14.59 35.88
C HIS A 282 4.18 14.57 37.36
N VAL A 283 4.43 13.49 38.11
CA VAL A 283 4.31 13.51 39.57
C VAL A 283 5.69 13.82 40.16
N PRO A 284 5.97 15.07 40.56
CA PRO A 284 7.28 15.40 41.12
C PRO A 284 7.46 14.71 42.48
N VAL A 285 8.68 14.23 42.74
CA VAL A 285 9.03 13.36 43.89
C VAL A 285 8.63 13.97 45.24
N TRP A 286 8.59 15.31 45.36
CA TRP A 286 8.16 16.00 46.57
C TRP A 286 6.71 15.69 46.98
N VAL A 287 5.80 15.45 46.02
CA VAL A 287 4.39 15.10 46.32
C VAL A 287 4.29 13.71 46.95
N VAL A 288 5.07 12.75 46.43
CA VAL A 288 5.14 11.39 46.99
C VAL A 288 5.75 11.43 48.39
N SER A 289 6.81 12.22 48.59
CA SER A 289 7.44 12.42 49.89
C SER A 289 6.49 13.07 50.90
N ALA A 290 5.75 14.11 50.50
CA ALA A 290 4.77 14.79 51.34
C ALA A 290 3.63 13.84 51.75
N LEU A 291 3.08 13.06 50.81
CA LEU A 291 2.04 12.08 51.09
C LEU A 291 2.52 10.98 52.05
N ALA A 292 3.73 10.45 51.84
CA ALA A 292 4.35 9.48 52.74
C ALA A 292 4.57 10.06 54.14
N GLY A 293 4.99 11.33 54.24
CA GLY A 293 5.15 12.04 55.51
C GLY A 293 3.83 12.20 56.28
N VAL A 294 2.74 12.55 55.59
CA VAL A 294 1.39 12.63 56.22
C VAL A 294 0.95 11.26 56.75
N VAL A 295 1.12 10.18 55.96
CA VAL A 295 0.78 8.82 56.41
C VAL A 295 1.61 8.42 57.63
N LEU A 296 2.91 8.71 57.64
CA LEU A 296 3.79 8.44 58.78
C LEU A 296 3.33 9.19 60.05
N LEU A 297 2.94 10.46 59.91
CA LEU A 297 2.50 11.31 61.03
C LEU A 297 1.17 10.81 61.62
N VAL A 298 0.21 10.41 60.77
CA VAL A 298 -1.06 9.79 61.21
C VAL A 298 -0.80 8.48 61.97
N LEU A 299 0.06 7.60 61.45
CA LEU A 299 0.44 6.35 62.12
C LEU A 299 1.14 6.61 63.47
N TYR A 300 2.11 7.54 63.50
CA TYR A 300 2.80 7.93 64.73
C TYR A 300 1.83 8.48 65.77
N SER A 301 0.91 9.36 65.37
CA SER A 301 -0.11 9.93 66.26
C SER A 301 -1.02 8.83 66.82
N GLY A 302 -1.52 7.92 65.97
CA GLY A 302 -2.35 6.79 66.40
C GLY A 302 -1.65 5.86 67.41
N PHE A 303 -0.39 5.51 67.14
CA PHE A 303 0.42 4.73 68.10
C PHE A 303 0.70 5.49 69.38
N SER A 304 0.99 6.80 69.31
CA SER A 304 1.22 7.65 70.49
C SER A 304 -0.02 7.71 71.38
N TYR A 305 -1.23 7.85 70.79
CA TYR A 305 -2.49 7.82 71.54
C TYR A 305 -2.75 6.47 72.21
N GLN A 306 -2.56 5.34 71.52
CA GLN A 306 -2.67 4.02 72.15
C GLN A 306 -1.67 3.85 73.30
N LEU A 307 -0.41 4.27 73.08
CA LEU A 307 0.64 4.14 74.07
C LEU A 307 0.41 5.05 75.28
N ASN A 308 -0.21 6.23 75.10
CA ASN A 308 -0.54 7.11 76.21
C ASN A 308 -1.76 6.63 77.00
N GLY A 309 -2.80 6.11 76.35
CA GLY A 309 -3.91 5.45 77.05
C GLY A 309 -3.42 4.31 77.96
N SER A 310 -2.52 3.46 77.46
CA SER A 310 -1.90 2.41 78.28
C SER A 310 -1.00 2.93 79.40
N LYS A 311 -0.37 4.11 79.26
CA LYS A 311 0.35 4.75 80.37
C LYS A 311 -0.62 5.28 81.41
N ASP A 312 -1.71 5.93 80.98
CA ASP A 312 -2.67 6.57 81.88
C ASP A 312 -3.41 5.49 82.71
N ASP A 313 -3.70 4.31 82.16
CA ASP A 313 -4.20 3.14 82.91
C ASP A 313 -3.18 2.58 83.92
N VAL A 314 -1.89 2.51 83.55
CA VAL A 314 -0.82 2.05 84.45
C VAL A 314 -0.53 3.07 85.54
N ILE A 315 -0.59 4.37 85.23
CA ILE A 315 -0.45 5.46 86.22
C ILE A 315 -1.67 5.49 87.13
N ALA A 316 -2.88 5.33 86.61
CA ALA A 316 -4.11 5.27 87.41
C ALA A 316 -4.12 4.08 88.39
N SER A 317 -3.59 2.92 87.99
CA SER A 317 -3.41 1.77 88.88
C SER A 317 -2.25 1.94 89.88
N LEU A 318 -1.24 2.79 89.59
CA LEU A 318 -0.21 3.21 90.55
C LEU A 318 -0.68 4.31 91.51
N SER A 319 -1.62 5.17 91.08
CA SER A 319 -2.19 6.25 91.88
C SER A 319 -3.48 5.88 92.61
N ALA A 320 -3.98 4.65 92.42
CA ALA A 320 -5.04 4.08 93.23
C ALA A 320 -4.62 4.19 94.72
N PRO A 321 -5.50 4.68 95.62
CA PRO A 321 -5.07 5.35 96.84
C PRO A 321 -4.09 4.55 97.70
N ILE A 322 -2.88 5.09 97.85
CA ILE A 322 -1.80 4.60 98.74
C ILE A 322 -2.15 4.88 100.23
N GLN A 323 -3.40 4.66 100.62
CA GLN A 323 -3.89 4.80 102.00
C GLN A 323 -3.71 3.53 102.85
N HIS A 324 -3.24 2.42 102.26
CA HIS A 324 -3.15 1.12 102.96
C HIS A 324 -1.74 0.68 103.38
N TYR A 325 -0.71 1.52 103.20
CA TYR A 325 0.70 1.09 103.39
C TYR A 325 1.61 1.97 104.27
N LEU A 326 1.11 3.03 104.92
CA LEU A 326 1.94 3.87 105.82
C LEU A 326 1.28 4.21 107.16
N PRO A 327 1.32 3.31 108.15
CA PRO A 327 1.07 3.65 109.55
C PRO A 327 2.33 4.29 110.17
N ILE A 328 2.62 5.54 109.84
CA ILE A 328 3.63 6.33 110.57
C ILE A 328 2.92 7.42 111.36
N LYS A 329 2.60 7.09 112.62
CA LYS A 329 2.34 8.08 113.65
C LYS A 329 3.64 8.84 113.88
N LYS A 330 3.64 10.16 113.63
CA LYS A 330 4.74 11.04 114.01
C LYS A 330 4.17 12.15 114.88
N ASP A 331 4.28 11.97 116.19
CA ASP A 331 4.12 13.05 117.14
C ASP A 331 5.24 14.08 116.87
N ASN A 332 4.88 15.37 116.85
CA ASN A 332 5.52 16.44 117.62
C ASN A 332 4.95 17.79 117.20
N ASP A 333 4.66 18.59 118.22
CA ASP A 333 4.17 19.96 118.11
C ASP A 333 5.26 20.94 117.62
N GLU A 334 4.80 22.09 117.14
CA GLU A 334 5.37 23.41 117.43
C GLU A 334 6.86 23.68 117.10
N VAL A 335 7.10 24.36 115.96
CA VAL A 335 8.09 25.46 115.89
C VAL A 335 7.52 26.60 115.05
N ASP A 336 7.62 27.82 115.59
CA ASP A 336 7.10 29.06 115.04
C ASP A 336 7.77 29.57 113.76
N ALA A 337 7.11 30.57 113.16
CA ALA A 337 7.62 31.41 112.08
C ALA A 337 8.85 32.24 112.49
N VAL A 338 9.56 32.80 111.49
CA VAL A 338 9.78 34.25 111.38
C VAL A 338 10.28 34.61 109.97
N ILE A 339 9.97 35.84 109.57
CA ILE A 339 10.19 36.47 108.26
C ILE A 339 11.49 37.27 108.30
N GLU A 340 12.30 37.29 107.22
CA GLU A 340 12.87 38.55 106.68
C GLU A 340 13.61 38.41 105.33
N THR A 341 13.39 39.40 104.47
CA THR A 341 14.26 39.87 103.37
C THR A 341 14.26 41.41 103.48
N PRO A 342 15.37 42.12 103.17
CA PRO A 342 15.54 42.58 101.79
C PRO A 342 16.98 42.85 101.27
N GLU A 343 17.10 42.75 99.95
CA GLU A 343 17.92 43.53 98.98
C GLU A 343 19.46 43.75 99.09
N PRO A 344 20.14 44.05 97.95
CA PRO A 344 21.59 43.98 97.81
C PRO A 344 22.29 45.33 97.63
N SER A 345 23.61 45.36 97.81
CA SER A 345 24.49 46.40 97.24
C SER A 345 25.84 45.84 96.80
N VAL A 346 26.36 46.44 95.74
CA VAL A 346 27.63 46.13 95.05
C VAL A 346 28.77 46.89 95.73
N ASP A 347 30.00 46.37 95.73
CA ASP A 347 31.17 47.01 95.08
C ASP A 347 32.53 46.43 95.51
N THR A 348 33.47 46.51 94.55
CA THR A 348 34.96 46.50 94.55
C THR A 348 35.74 46.31 95.87
N GLU A 349 36.95 45.75 95.90
CA GLU A 349 38.08 45.84 94.94
C GLU A 349 39.18 44.79 95.23
N ASN A 350 40.22 44.71 94.37
CA ASN A 350 41.68 44.48 94.62
C ASN A 350 42.18 43.74 95.91
N GLU A 351 43.26 42.95 95.94
CA GLU A 351 44.49 42.79 95.12
C GLU A 351 45.14 41.41 95.47
N LEU A 352 45.70 40.65 94.53
CA LEU A 352 47.16 40.40 94.30
C LEU A 352 48.02 39.70 95.39
N GLU A 353 48.96 38.88 94.89
CA GLU A 353 49.97 38.04 95.59
C GLU A 353 49.42 36.88 96.47
N LYS A 354 50.03 35.68 96.48
CA LYS A 354 51.37 35.27 96.01
C LYS A 354 51.43 33.80 95.59
#